data_AF-A0ABD3SFG1-F1
#
_entry.id   AF-A0ABD3SFG1-F1
#
_cell.length_a   1.000
_cell.length_b   1.000
_cell.length_c   1.000
_cell.angle_alpha   90.00
_cell.angle_beta   90.00
_cell.angle_gamma   90.00
#
_symmetry.space_group_name_H-M   'P 1'
#
loop_
_entity.id
_entity.type
_entity.pdbx_description
1 polymer ?
#
loop_
_entity_poly.entity_id
_entity_poly.type
_entity_poly.pdbx_seq_one_letter_code
_entity_poly.pdbx_strand_id
1 'polypeptide(L)'
;MSKLSAYALTLALLSHGAFRRGGAVDAACTPSSVVSSFVGECTYSAFAQSLSPDCTTSELFPGKDQTEIEALVSAMCEYDVPVQFVEILGTYQRDRRYFAGGGDFVDADPSSWHVTSGNLQRFEDNLASRAVIAFPEYAARVKYNQQNGLGNNGYPANMNLETGCDLQTVMCCFTNDGTEDGFEMTDASITDVCRHDLRDSPQSNHVANGWSVFPGDESTPAHCVGFTWTDDNVDLVGNMMYDVSLRNTLTRGYKKGVPGAPMCGCIEHMPVVESASCRTATRTGPVTNVFTYRDGYVSASNEANIVYADCDGGLDLAGNYKSKIGGNAIDAHLVGENMCASDLSTYLMEEQFLIENSNPSRYVTADDTIWDQVIGMGTLFLPPQPNATLADADFRAQVTSCLTSSKDRHCIIRRICHSCTSPVHRDIYYKRITPLPPPGTNITNGEVYFLDMFMNRWASYMNVLNVDFELYGSYEDALSGTNKWQYCNYDYFSHPVGFPRDCSPYVYTGDQWNSYSGWMPFAQHHGYYVEKSV
;
A
#
# COMPACT_ATOMS: atom_id res chain seq x y z
N MET A 1 32.00 -11.90 -2.63
CA MET A 1 32.41 -12.35 -3.99
C MET A 1 31.23 -13.05 -4.62
N SER A 2 30.42 -12.32 -5.39
CA SER A 2 29.45 -12.89 -6.33
C SER A 2 29.33 -11.89 -7.47
N LYS A 3 29.84 -12.28 -8.64
CA LYS A 3 29.84 -11.45 -9.85
C LYS A 3 28.41 -11.42 -10.38
N LEU A 4 27.67 -10.38 -10.04
CA LEU A 4 26.46 -9.98 -10.76
C LEU A 4 26.90 -9.53 -12.16
N SER A 5 26.71 -10.40 -13.14
CA SER A 5 26.91 -10.09 -14.55
C SER A 5 25.87 -9.09 -14.98
N ALA A 6 26.34 -7.96 -15.50
CA ALA A 6 25.51 -6.93 -16.11
C ALA A 6 24.81 -7.49 -17.35
N TYR A 7 23.49 -7.66 -17.29
CA TYR A 7 22.62 -7.69 -18.47
C TYR A 7 21.60 -6.57 -18.33
N ALA A 8 22.04 -5.39 -18.77
CA ALA A 8 21.18 -4.27 -19.07
C ALA A 8 21.26 -4.03 -20.58
N LEU A 9 20.09 -3.93 -21.21
CA LEU A 9 19.83 -3.38 -22.55
C LEU A 9 20.67 -3.93 -23.73
N THR A 10 20.00 -4.62 -24.64
CA THR A 10 20.31 -4.49 -26.07
C THR A 10 19.04 -4.44 -26.90
N LEU A 11 18.55 -3.21 -27.11
CA LEU A 11 17.94 -2.84 -28.38
C LEU A 11 19.09 -2.77 -29.41
N ALA A 12 19.20 -3.74 -30.31
CA ALA A 12 20.11 -3.66 -31.45
C ALA A 12 19.59 -4.46 -32.65
N LEU A 13 18.54 -3.94 -33.27
CA LEU A 13 18.39 -4.07 -34.73
C LEU A 13 19.56 -3.32 -35.38
N LEU A 14 20.18 -3.95 -36.39
CA LEU A 14 21.19 -3.42 -37.32
C LEU A 14 22.66 -3.40 -36.84
N SER A 15 23.41 -4.47 -37.13
CA SER A 15 24.69 -4.33 -37.85
C SER A 15 25.10 -5.65 -38.53
N HIS A 16 25.50 -5.54 -39.80
CA HIS A 16 25.97 -6.62 -40.67
C HIS A 16 27.37 -7.12 -40.27
N GLY A 17 27.56 -8.44 -40.40
CA GLY A 17 28.70 -9.07 -41.08
C GLY A 17 30.09 -8.97 -40.45
N ALA A 18 30.64 -10.12 -40.03
CA ALA A 18 31.87 -10.72 -40.60
C ALA A 18 32.45 -11.83 -39.70
N PHE A 19 32.86 -12.93 -40.35
CA PHE A 19 33.89 -13.91 -39.94
C PHE A 19 33.59 -14.92 -38.80
N ARG A 20 33.37 -16.19 -39.18
CA ARG A 20 34.44 -17.20 -39.34
C ARG A 20 33.95 -18.46 -40.07
N ARG A 21 34.64 -18.81 -41.16
CA ARG A 21 34.71 -20.18 -41.70
C ARG A 21 35.65 -20.99 -40.81
N GLY A 22 35.21 -22.17 -40.36
CA GLY A 22 36.08 -23.19 -39.79
C GLY A 22 35.29 -24.32 -39.11
N GLY A 23 35.22 -25.48 -39.77
CA GLY A 23 34.77 -26.75 -39.20
C GLY A 23 33.25 -26.91 -39.12
N ALA A 24 32.66 -27.54 -40.13
CA ALA A 24 31.29 -28.04 -40.03
C ALA A 24 31.23 -29.11 -38.95
N VAL A 25 30.62 -28.76 -37.82
CA VAL A 25 29.76 -29.67 -37.08
C VAL A 25 28.36 -29.15 -37.42
N ASP A 26 27.59 -29.89 -38.21
CA ASP A 26 26.19 -29.55 -38.45
C ASP A 26 25.51 -29.46 -37.08
N ALA A 27 25.11 -28.25 -36.67
CA ALA A 27 24.34 -28.06 -35.45
C ALA A 27 22.94 -28.63 -35.69
N ALA A 28 22.50 -29.59 -34.87
CA ALA A 28 21.21 -30.25 -35.03
C ALA A 28 20.03 -29.30 -34.75
N CYS A 29 20.24 -28.32 -33.87
CA CYS A 29 19.24 -27.31 -33.56
C CYS A 29 19.23 -26.20 -34.63
N THR A 30 18.18 -26.14 -35.46
CA THR A 30 18.07 -25.14 -36.53
C THR A 30 17.94 -23.73 -35.93
N PRO A 31 18.90 -22.81 -36.20
CA PRO A 31 18.80 -21.43 -35.75
C PRO A 31 17.61 -20.79 -36.47
N SER A 32 16.62 -20.32 -35.71
CA SER A 32 15.28 -19.84 -36.13
C SER A 32 14.13 -20.86 -35.99
N SER A 33 14.12 -21.66 -34.93
CA SER A 33 13.01 -22.57 -34.64
C SER A 33 12.55 -22.49 -33.18
N VAL A 34 11.31 -22.91 -32.95
CA VAL A 34 10.83 -23.23 -31.60
C VAL A 34 11.58 -24.47 -31.14
N VAL A 35 12.34 -24.33 -30.06
CA VAL A 35 13.21 -25.40 -29.53
C VAL A 35 12.59 -26.13 -28.36
N SER A 36 11.58 -25.54 -27.72
CA SER A 36 10.79 -26.19 -26.68
C SER A 36 9.43 -25.51 -26.57
N SER A 37 8.37 -26.30 -26.44
CA SER A 37 7.01 -25.81 -26.19
C SER A 37 6.26 -26.77 -25.28
N PHE A 38 5.66 -26.25 -24.21
CA PHE A 38 4.96 -27.07 -23.23
C PHE A 38 3.91 -26.28 -22.44
N VAL A 39 2.94 -27.01 -21.92
CA VAL A 39 1.86 -26.48 -21.08
C VAL A 39 2.17 -26.71 -19.60
N GLY A 40 1.92 -25.71 -18.75
CA GLY A 40 2.07 -25.80 -17.30
C GLY A 40 3.12 -24.84 -16.73
N GLU A 41 3.59 -25.13 -15.52
CA GLU A 41 4.60 -24.30 -14.86
C GLU A 41 5.93 -24.29 -15.62
N CYS A 42 6.48 -23.08 -15.82
CA CYS A 42 7.76 -22.92 -16.48
C CYS A 42 8.90 -23.33 -15.53
N THR A 43 9.48 -24.50 -15.78
CA THR A 43 10.59 -25.06 -15.01
C THR A 43 11.67 -25.56 -15.96
N TYR A 44 12.92 -25.63 -15.49
CA TYR A 44 14.01 -26.26 -16.26
C TYR A 44 13.67 -27.71 -16.65
N SER A 45 13.05 -28.47 -15.73
CA SER A 45 12.65 -29.85 -16.01
C SER A 45 11.63 -29.95 -17.14
N ALA A 46 10.63 -29.06 -17.16
CA ALA A 46 9.63 -29.04 -18.23
C ALA A 46 10.29 -28.65 -19.56
N PHE A 47 11.08 -27.58 -19.57
CA PHE A 47 11.86 -27.14 -20.73
C PHE A 47 12.74 -28.26 -21.31
N ALA A 48 13.54 -28.92 -20.48
CA ALA A 48 14.47 -29.95 -20.91
C ALA A 48 13.75 -31.20 -21.46
N GLN A 49 12.57 -31.53 -20.91
CA GLN A 49 11.75 -32.67 -21.38
C GLN A 49 11.01 -32.37 -22.68
N SER A 50 10.69 -31.10 -22.95
CA SER A 50 10.00 -30.66 -24.16
C SER A 50 10.93 -30.13 -25.24
N LEU A 51 12.25 -30.33 -25.11
CA LEU A 51 13.20 -29.97 -26.15
C LEU A 51 12.87 -30.71 -27.45
N SER A 52 12.93 -29.98 -28.56
CA SER A 52 12.84 -30.54 -29.90
C SER A 52 13.88 -31.66 -30.04
N PRO A 53 13.56 -32.80 -30.69
CA PRO A 53 14.44 -33.97 -30.74
C PRO A 53 15.86 -33.70 -31.26
N ASP A 54 16.00 -32.65 -32.07
CA ASP A 54 17.26 -32.25 -32.68
C ASP A 54 18.03 -31.20 -31.85
N CYS A 55 17.58 -30.86 -30.64
CA CYS A 55 18.19 -29.82 -29.80
C CYS A 55 18.65 -30.40 -28.46
N THR A 56 19.88 -30.09 -28.07
CA THR A 56 20.41 -30.37 -26.71
C THR A 56 20.63 -29.08 -25.93
N THR A 57 20.55 -29.16 -24.60
CA THR A 57 20.86 -28.02 -23.72
C THR A 57 22.29 -27.52 -23.89
N SER A 58 23.25 -28.41 -24.16
CA SER A 58 24.64 -28.04 -24.43
C SER A 58 24.84 -27.24 -25.73
N GLU A 59 24.00 -27.47 -26.74
CA GLU A 59 24.04 -26.70 -27.99
C GLU A 59 23.37 -25.33 -27.85
N LEU A 60 22.28 -25.27 -27.08
CA LEU A 60 21.56 -24.01 -26.80
C LEU A 60 22.35 -23.08 -25.87
N PHE A 61 23.15 -23.64 -24.97
CA PHE A 61 23.92 -22.92 -23.95
C PHE A 61 25.39 -23.34 -23.96
N PRO A 62 26.15 -23.00 -25.03
CA PRO A 62 27.51 -23.47 -25.19
C PRO A 62 28.42 -22.96 -24.06
N GLY A 63 29.18 -23.88 -23.46
CA GLY A 63 30.17 -23.58 -22.42
C GLY A 63 29.58 -23.37 -21.02
N LYS A 64 28.31 -23.72 -20.80
CA LYS A 64 27.65 -23.66 -19.49
C LYS A 64 27.44 -25.05 -18.90
N ASP A 65 27.58 -25.16 -17.59
CA ASP A 65 27.20 -26.39 -16.89
C ASP A 65 25.69 -26.45 -16.61
N GLN A 66 25.22 -27.60 -16.10
CA GLN A 66 23.79 -27.81 -15.85
C GLN A 66 23.20 -26.79 -14.86
N THR A 67 23.93 -26.45 -13.80
CA THR A 67 23.46 -25.51 -12.77
C THR A 67 23.34 -24.09 -13.34
N GLU A 68 24.29 -23.68 -14.17
CA GLU A 68 24.22 -22.41 -14.90
C GLU A 68 23.04 -22.36 -15.88
N ILE A 69 22.75 -23.47 -16.57
CA ILE A 69 21.61 -23.56 -17.49
C ILE A 69 20.29 -23.52 -16.74
N GLU A 70 20.17 -24.28 -15.65
CA GLU A 70 19.00 -24.25 -14.76
C GLU A 70 18.70 -22.83 -14.28
N ALA A 71 19.71 -22.09 -13.83
CA ALA A 71 19.57 -20.71 -13.40
C ALA A 71 19.12 -19.78 -14.53
N LEU A 72 19.66 -19.95 -15.74
CA LEU A 72 19.25 -19.15 -16.91
C LEU A 72 17.82 -19.43 -17.33
N VAL A 73 17.41 -20.70 -17.40
CA VAL A 73 16.04 -21.08 -17.75
C VAL A 73 15.07 -20.59 -16.68
N SER A 74 15.43 -20.69 -15.40
CA SER A 74 14.61 -20.13 -14.31
C SER A 74 14.45 -18.62 -14.45
N ALA A 75 15.52 -17.88 -14.77
CA ALA A 75 15.44 -16.43 -15.00
C ALA A 75 14.55 -16.08 -16.20
N MET A 76 14.64 -16.85 -17.30
CA MET A 76 13.75 -16.68 -18.45
C MET A 76 12.29 -16.99 -18.10
N CYS A 77 12.03 -18.03 -17.31
CA CYS A 77 10.69 -18.37 -16.84
C CYS A 77 10.07 -17.27 -15.98
N GLU A 78 10.87 -16.60 -15.14
CA GLU A 78 10.41 -15.53 -14.25
C GLU A 78 10.18 -14.21 -15.01
N TYR A 79 11.07 -13.86 -15.95
CA TYR A 79 11.07 -12.54 -16.58
C TYR A 79 10.71 -12.55 -18.06
N ASP A 80 11.25 -13.45 -18.88
CA ASP A 80 11.07 -13.39 -20.33
C ASP A 80 9.78 -14.10 -20.81
N VAL A 81 9.26 -15.07 -20.06
CA VAL A 81 8.03 -15.79 -20.40
C VAL A 81 6.80 -14.88 -20.39
N PRO A 82 6.44 -14.18 -19.28
CA PRO A 82 5.37 -13.20 -19.31
C PRO A 82 5.81 -11.95 -20.09
N VAL A 83 4.89 -11.34 -20.84
CA VAL A 83 5.22 -10.09 -21.55
C VAL A 83 5.49 -9.01 -20.52
N GLN A 84 6.68 -8.43 -20.55
CA GLN A 84 7.07 -7.40 -19.61
C GLN A 84 6.41 -6.08 -19.97
N PHE A 85 5.89 -5.37 -18.98
CA PHE A 85 5.16 -4.11 -19.22
C PHE A 85 6.01 -3.08 -19.98
N VAL A 86 7.33 -3.05 -19.71
CA VAL A 86 8.33 -2.21 -20.39
C VAL A 86 8.41 -2.44 -21.89
N GLU A 87 8.07 -3.64 -22.37
CA GLU A 87 8.11 -3.99 -23.80
C GLU A 87 6.93 -3.36 -24.54
N ILE A 88 5.82 -3.07 -23.85
CA ILE A 88 4.60 -2.53 -24.44
C ILE A 88 4.81 -1.09 -24.93
N LEU A 89 5.36 -0.20 -24.09
CA LEU A 89 5.71 1.17 -24.52
C LEU A 89 7.16 1.28 -25.02
N GLY A 90 8.00 0.29 -24.73
CA GLY A 90 9.38 0.15 -25.19
C GLY A 90 10.44 0.66 -24.20
N THR A 91 10.06 1.42 -23.17
CA THR A 91 11.00 1.81 -22.10
C THR A 91 10.29 1.99 -20.76
N TYR A 92 10.94 1.59 -19.67
CA TYR A 92 10.38 1.70 -18.32
C TYR A 92 10.16 3.16 -17.91
N GLN A 93 10.93 4.12 -18.47
CA GLN A 93 10.71 5.54 -18.19
C GLN A 93 9.38 6.03 -18.77
N ARG A 94 8.92 5.47 -19.89
CA ARG A 94 7.62 5.82 -20.47
C ARG A 94 6.49 5.30 -19.61
N ASP A 95 6.55 4.03 -19.19
CA ASP A 95 5.55 3.45 -18.30
C ASP A 95 5.46 4.21 -16.98
N ARG A 96 6.62 4.50 -16.37
CA ARG A 96 6.69 5.24 -15.10
C ARG A 96 6.02 6.61 -15.21
N ARG A 97 6.31 7.33 -16.28
CA ARG A 97 5.72 8.65 -16.53
C ARG A 97 4.21 8.52 -16.75
N TYR A 98 3.78 7.57 -17.59
CA TYR A 98 2.38 7.28 -17.85
C TYR A 98 1.61 7.04 -16.55
N PHE A 99 2.07 6.15 -15.69
CA PHE A 99 1.41 5.84 -14.42
C PHE A 99 1.46 6.97 -13.39
N ALA A 100 2.51 7.80 -13.41
CA ALA A 100 2.56 9.01 -12.63
C ALA A 100 1.61 10.12 -13.16
N GLY A 101 0.96 9.89 -14.30
CA GLY A 101 0.05 10.86 -14.93
C GLY A 101 0.76 11.95 -15.73
N GLY A 102 2.00 11.72 -16.17
CA GLY A 102 2.75 12.69 -16.98
C GLY A 102 3.51 12.10 -18.16
N GLY A 103 4.09 12.98 -18.97
CA GLY A 103 4.93 12.65 -20.12
C GLY A 103 4.16 12.59 -21.44
N ASP A 104 4.92 12.51 -22.53
CA ASP A 104 4.41 12.71 -23.90
C ASP A 104 3.23 11.81 -24.28
N PHE A 105 3.05 10.65 -23.63
CA PHE A 105 1.93 9.77 -23.98
C PHE A 105 0.58 10.25 -23.42
N VAL A 106 0.59 10.97 -22.31
CA VAL A 106 -0.63 11.50 -21.65
C VAL A 106 -0.77 13.01 -21.81
N ASP A 107 0.33 13.72 -22.02
CA ASP A 107 0.38 15.19 -22.10
C ASP A 107 0.58 15.73 -23.53
N ALA A 108 1.03 14.92 -24.50
CA ALA A 108 1.41 15.47 -25.80
C ALA A 108 0.21 15.89 -26.65
N ASP A 109 0.52 16.85 -27.54
CA ASP A 109 -0.34 17.31 -28.61
C ASP A 109 -0.90 16.11 -29.41
N PRO A 110 -2.23 16.07 -29.67
CA PRO A 110 -2.90 15.01 -30.44
C PRO A 110 -2.21 14.66 -31.76
N SER A 111 -1.54 15.62 -32.40
CA SER A 111 -0.80 15.43 -33.65
C SER A 111 0.35 14.42 -33.54
N SER A 112 0.92 14.19 -32.35
CA SER A 112 2.03 13.25 -32.14
C SER A 112 1.59 11.83 -31.71
N TRP A 113 0.30 11.66 -31.42
CA TRP A 113 -0.27 10.43 -30.86
C TRP A 113 0.04 9.17 -31.68
N HIS A 114 -0.09 9.26 -33.01
CA HIS A 114 0.15 8.14 -33.92
C HIS A 114 1.57 7.58 -33.86
N VAL A 115 2.56 8.41 -33.50
CA VAL A 115 3.95 7.99 -33.31
C VAL A 115 4.13 7.39 -31.91
N THR A 116 3.55 8.04 -30.89
CA THR A 116 3.75 7.65 -29.49
C THR A 116 2.98 6.37 -29.12
N SER A 117 1.84 6.08 -29.77
CA SER A 117 1.02 4.88 -29.53
C SER A 117 1.40 3.66 -30.38
N GLY A 118 2.31 3.78 -31.36
CA GLY A 118 2.56 2.72 -32.34
C GLY A 118 3.04 1.38 -31.76
N ASN A 119 3.82 1.37 -30.67
CA ASN A 119 4.19 0.13 -29.97
C ASN A 119 2.97 -0.51 -29.30
N LEU A 120 2.17 0.31 -28.61
CA LEU A 120 0.97 -0.13 -27.90
C LEU A 120 -0.10 -0.68 -28.87
N GLN A 121 -0.29 -0.03 -30.02
CA GLN A 121 -1.20 -0.54 -31.05
C GLN A 121 -0.77 -1.92 -31.57
N ARG A 122 0.54 -2.08 -31.87
CA ARG A 122 1.06 -3.40 -32.29
C ARG A 122 0.88 -4.46 -31.22
N PHE A 123 1.03 -4.09 -29.95
CA PHE A 123 0.80 -5.00 -28.84
C PHE A 123 -0.68 -5.41 -28.73
N GLU A 124 -1.62 -4.46 -28.79
CA GLU A 124 -3.06 -4.74 -28.78
C GLU A 124 -3.47 -5.68 -29.92
N ASP A 125 -3.00 -5.41 -31.14
CA ASP A 125 -3.39 -6.16 -32.33
C ASP A 125 -2.89 -7.62 -32.32
N ASN A 126 -1.81 -7.92 -31.58
CA ASN A 126 -1.09 -9.20 -31.71
C ASN A 126 -0.99 -10.02 -30.42
N LEU A 127 -0.83 -9.38 -29.26
CA LEU A 127 -0.43 -10.06 -28.02
C LEU A 127 -1.35 -9.78 -26.83
N ALA A 128 -2.06 -8.65 -26.78
CA ALA A 128 -2.82 -8.26 -25.59
C ALA A 128 -3.87 -9.29 -25.13
N SER A 129 -4.50 -10.01 -26.06
CA SER A 129 -5.45 -11.10 -25.76
C SER A 129 -4.85 -12.51 -25.90
N ARG A 130 -3.54 -12.60 -26.20
CA ARG A 130 -2.84 -13.83 -26.56
C ARG A 130 -1.65 -14.16 -25.66
N ALA A 131 -1.38 -13.35 -24.65
CA ALA A 131 -0.29 -13.54 -23.72
C ALA A 131 -0.65 -13.06 -22.31
N VAL A 132 -0.06 -13.73 -21.32
CA VAL A 132 0.05 -13.27 -19.95
C VAL A 132 1.04 -12.10 -19.90
N ILE A 133 0.63 -11.05 -19.20
CA ILE A 133 1.39 -9.80 -19.02
C ILE A 133 1.88 -9.75 -17.57
N ALA A 134 3.16 -9.47 -17.38
CA ALA A 134 3.71 -9.23 -16.04
C ALA A 134 3.19 -7.91 -15.46
N PHE A 135 3.01 -7.85 -14.15
CA PHE A 135 2.73 -6.60 -13.46
C PHE A 135 3.90 -5.60 -13.66
N PRO A 136 3.68 -4.26 -13.71
CA PRO A 136 4.72 -3.28 -13.99
C PRO A 136 5.75 -3.09 -12.85
N GLU A 137 6.37 -4.18 -12.42
CA GLU A 137 7.54 -4.19 -11.55
C GLU A 137 8.81 -4.43 -12.36
N TYR A 138 9.74 -3.47 -12.34
CA TYR A 138 10.91 -3.51 -13.21
C TYR A 138 12.14 -4.00 -12.47
N ALA A 139 12.86 -5.00 -12.98
CA ALA A 139 14.12 -5.45 -12.37
C ALA A 139 15.20 -4.33 -12.26
N ALA A 140 15.18 -3.36 -13.20
CA ALA A 140 16.05 -2.18 -13.17
C ALA A 140 15.89 -1.32 -11.90
N ARG A 141 14.73 -1.42 -11.23
CA ARG A 141 14.43 -0.83 -9.92
C ARG A 141 15.47 -1.25 -8.89
N VAL A 142 15.69 -2.56 -8.73
CA VAL A 142 16.53 -3.11 -7.64
C VAL A 142 17.88 -2.41 -7.56
N LYS A 143 18.52 -2.21 -8.72
CA LYS A 143 19.82 -1.53 -8.81
C LYS A 143 19.71 -0.02 -8.58
N TYR A 144 18.70 0.65 -9.15
CA TYR A 144 18.49 2.08 -8.97
C TYR A 144 18.23 2.42 -7.50
N ASN A 145 17.40 1.65 -6.83
CA ASN A 145 16.99 1.90 -5.45
C ASN A 145 18.17 1.75 -4.50
N GLN A 146 18.94 0.68 -4.70
CA GLN A 146 20.16 0.43 -3.96
C GLN A 146 21.18 1.58 -4.15
N GLN A 147 21.30 2.12 -5.37
CA GLN A 147 22.21 3.23 -5.67
C GLN A 147 21.77 4.58 -5.08
N ASN A 148 20.47 4.77 -4.84
CA ASN A 148 19.91 6.02 -4.33
C ASN A 148 19.49 5.95 -2.85
N GLY A 149 19.84 4.86 -2.15
CA GLY A 149 19.50 4.69 -0.74
C GLY A 149 18.00 4.51 -0.47
N LEU A 150 17.23 4.09 -1.48
CA LEU A 150 15.77 3.95 -1.42
C LEU A 150 15.31 2.54 -0.98
N GLY A 151 16.20 1.74 -0.37
CA GLY A 151 15.94 0.36 0.05
C GLY A 151 15.72 -0.61 -1.13
N ASN A 152 15.19 -1.80 -0.87
CA ASN A 152 14.86 -2.76 -1.94
C ASN A 152 13.60 -2.33 -2.73
N ASN A 153 12.77 -1.45 -2.15
CA ASN A 153 11.40 -1.21 -2.60
C ASN A 153 11.14 0.20 -3.18
N GLY A 154 12.15 1.08 -3.24
CA GLY A 154 11.96 2.43 -3.76
C GLY A 154 11.83 2.59 -5.27
N TYR A 155 10.61 2.68 -5.83
CA TYR A 155 10.22 3.11 -7.21
C TYR A 155 9.94 1.98 -8.23
N PRO A 156 8.67 1.66 -8.60
CA PRO A 156 7.45 2.43 -8.37
C PRO A 156 6.81 2.06 -7.03
N ALA A 157 6.70 3.05 -6.13
CA ALA A 157 6.06 2.86 -4.83
C ALA A 157 4.54 2.65 -4.99
N ASN A 158 3.92 3.36 -5.94
CA ASN A 158 2.46 3.37 -6.07
C ASN A 158 1.85 2.08 -6.64
N MET A 159 2.67 1.14 -7.09
CA MET A 159 2.26 -0.15 -7.67
C MET A 159 3.19 -1.25 -7.17
N ASN A 160 3.56 -1.20 -5.89
CA ASN A 160 4.37 -2.24 -5.30
C ASN A 160 3.44 -3.26 -4.63
N LEU A 161 3.37 -4.46 -5.19
CA LEU A 161 2.51 -5.52 -4.65
C LEU A 161 2.91 -5.93 -3.22
N GLU A 162 4.18 -5.74 -2.83
CA GLU A 162 4.68 -6.13 -1.51
C GLU A 162 4.48 -5.07 -0.42
N THR A 163 4.40 -3.78 -0.79
CA THR A 163 4.43 -2.68 0.21
C THR A 163 3.41 -1.58 0.00
N GLY A 164 2.51 -1.69 -0.97
CA GLY A 164 1.57 -0.62 -1.29
C GLY A 164 0.17 -1.07 -1.69
N CYS A 165 -0.09 -2.38 -1.75
CA CYS A 165 -1.28 -2.99 -2.31
C CYS A 165 -1.95 -3.96 -1.30
N ASP A 166 -2.03 -3.56 -0.03
CA ASP A 166 -2.56 -4.36 1.08
C ASP A 166 -4.04 -4.75 0.87
N LEU A 167 -4.81 -3.92 0.16
CA LEU A 167 -6.19 -4.15 -0.23
C LEU A 167 -6.33 -4.99 -1.50
N GLN A 168 -5.24 -5.49 -2.07
CA GLN A 168 -5.24 -6.30 -3.30
C GLN A 168 -6.09 -5.68 -4.42
N THR A 169 -6.05 -4.35 -4.52
CA THR A 169 -6.90 -3.58 -5.43
C THR A 169 -6.11 -2.45 -6.06
N VAL A 170 -6.26 -2.29 -7.38
CA VAL A 170 -5.64 -1.22 -8.16
C VAL A 170 -6.73 -0.38 -8.79
N MET A 171 -6.49 0.92 -8.88
CA MET A 171 -7.36 1.88 -9.54
C MET A 171 -6.54 2.77 -10.49
N CYS A 172 -7.17 3.12 -11.61
CA CYS A 172 -6.73 4.14 -12.55
C CYS A 172 -7.81 5.22 -12.64
N CYS A 173 -7.41 6.50 -12.64
CA CYS A 173 -8.32 7.63 -12.79
C CYS A 173 -7.84 8.54 -13.92
N PHE A 174 -8.74 8.82 -14.85
CA PHE A 174 -8.49 9.67 -16.03
C PHE A 174 -9.34 10.93 -15.96
N THR A 175 -8.79 12.08 -16.34
CA THR A 175 -9.51 13.37 -16.32
C THR A 175 -9.82 13.91 -17.72
N ASN A 176 -9.40 13.21 -18.77
CA ASN A 176 -9.69 13.58 -20.16
C ASN A 176 -10.01 12.32 -20.97
N ASP A 177 -11.04 12.40 -21.82
CA ASP A 177 -11.53 11.29 -22.64
C ASP A 177 -10.94 11.29 -24.07
N GLY A 178 -9.99 12.18 -24.37
CA GLY A 178 -9.41 12.38 -25.69
C GLY A 178 -10.08 13.48 -26.51
N THR A 179 -11.13 14.14 -26.00
CA THR A 179 -11.75 15.32 -26.60
C THR A 179 -11.19 16.63 -26.01
N GLU A 180 -11.47 17.77 -26.65
CA GLU A 180 -11.03 19.10 -26.18
C GLU A 180 -11.65 19.45 -24.81
N ASP A 181 -12.89 19.01 -24.57
CA ASP A 181 -13.67 19.36 -23.37
C ASP A 181 -13.52 18.34 -22.23
N GLY A 182 -12.96 17.16 -22.50
CA GLY A 182 -12.81 16.09 -21.51
C GLY A 182 -14.13 15.35 -21.28
N PHE A 183 -14.23 14.63 -20.15
CA PHE A 183 -15.46 13.91 -19.82
C PHE A 183 -16.63 14.89 -19.64
N GLU A 184 -17.76 14.64 -20.31
CA GLU A 184 -19.00 15.38 -20.09
C GLU A 184 -19.85 14.71 -19.00
N MET A 185 -20.57 15.51 -18.21
CA MET A 185 -21.45 15.06 -17.12
C MET A 185 -22.65 14.18 -17.54
N THR A 186 -22.72 13.77 -18.82
CA THR A 186 -23.76 12.89 -19.37
C THR A 186 -23.30 11.45 -19.59
N ASP A 187 -22.02 11.15 -19.39
CA ASP A 187 -21.48 9.78 -19.47
C ASP A 187 -21.69 9.07 -18.12
N ALA A 188 -22.33 7.90 -18.14
CA ALA A 188 -22.67 7.11 -16.95
C ALA A 188 -21.44 6.51 -16.23
N SER A 189 -20.23 6.79 -16.71
CA SER A 189 -18.97 6.21 -16.25
C SER A 189 -18.05 7.21 -15.52
N ILE A 190 -18.56 8.42 -15.23
CA ILE A 190 -17.82 9.45 -14.49
C ILE A 190 -18.04 9.34 -12.98
N THR A 191 -17.04 9.77 -12.23
CA THR A 191 -17.07 9.90 -10.77
C THR A 191 -16.51 11.25 -10.36
N ASP A 192 -16.99 11.76 -9.23
CA ASP A 192 -16.32 12.85 -8.55
C ASP A 192 -15.10 12.35 -7.80
N VAL A 193 -14.04 13.15 -7.86
CA VAL A 193 -12.86 13.01 -7.00
C VAL A 193 -13.13 13.84 -5.77
N CYS A 194 -13.05 13.26 -4.58
CA CYS A 194 -13.33 13.98 -3.35
C CYS A 194 -12.09 14.71 -2.85
N ARG A 195 -11.01 13.97 -2.65
CA ARG A 195 -9.75 14.46 -2.09
C ARG A 195 -8.59 13.54 -2.42
N HIS A 196 -7.39 14.06 -2.25
CA HIS A 196 -6.16 13.28 -2.34
C HIS A 196 -5.19 13.70 -1.25
N ASP A 197 -4.68 12.76 -0.47
CA ASP A 197 -3.57 13.01 0.45
C ASP A 197 -2.25 12.87 -0.31
N LEU A 198 -1.50 13.96 -0.39
CA LEU A 198 -0.28 13.99 -1.19
C LEU A 198 0.82 13.12 -0.58
N ARG A 199 0.71 12.76 0.70
CA ARG A 199 1.64 11.84 1.38
C ARG A 199 1.55 10.41 0.87
N ASP A 200 0.43 10.05 0.25
CA ASP A 200 0.19 8.70 -0.22
C ASP A 200 0.93 8.42 -1.54
N SER A 201 1.27 9.45 -2.32
CA SER A 201 1.94 9.28 -3.62
C SER A 201 3.13 10.24 -3.85
N PRO A 202 4.12 10.27 -2.92
CA PRO A 202 5.24 11.22 -2.96
C PRO A 202 6.14 11.02 -4.19
N GLN A 203 6.11 9.84 -4.80
CA GLN A 203 6.86 9.53 -6.01
C GLN A 203 6.22 10.12 -7.27
N SER A 204 4.90 10.34 -7.29
CA SER A 204 4.19 10.96 -8.42
C SER A 204 4.13 12.47 -8.29
N ASN A 205 3.78 12.98 -7.09
CA ASN A 205 3.56 14.41 -6.91
C ASN A 205 4.81 15.19 -6.46
N HIS A 206 5.85 14.51 -5.99
CA HIS A 206 7.07 15.13 -5.45
C HIS A 206 6.83 16.08 -4.27
N VAL A 207 5.77 15.83 -3.49
CA VAL A 207 5.39 16.60 -2.30
C VAL A 207 5.58 15.73 -1.05
N ALA A 208 6.23 16.29 -0.03
CA ALA A 208 6.50 15.57 1.22
C ALA A 208 5.27 15.50 2.14
N ASN A 209 4.47 16.57 2.19
CA ASN A 209 3.25 16.68 2.98
C ASN A 209 2.27 17.64 2.31
N GLY A 210 0.98 17.30 2.34
CA GLY A 210 -0.09 18.16 1.88
C GLY A 210 -1.30 17.34 1.47
N TRP A 211 -2.37 18.02 1.08
CA TRP A 211 -3.60 17.40 0.61
C TRP A 211 -4.25 18.31 -0.43
N SER A 212 -5.09 17.72 -1.27
CA SER A 212 -5.90 18.42 -2.25
C SER A 212 -7.35 18.01 -2.03
N VAL A 213 -8.26 18.99 -2.06
CA VAL A 213 -9.70 18.76 -1.98
C VAL A 213 -10.36 19.32 -3.21
N PHE A 214 -11.43 18.67 -3.63
CA PHE A 214 -12.18 19.02 -4.83
C PHE A 214 -13.65 19.22 -4.40
N PRO A 215 -13.97 20.34 -3.72
CA PRO A 215 -15.33 20.63 -3.32
C PRO A 215 -16.21 20.78 -4.57
N GLY A 216 -17.31 20.02 -4.63
CA GLY A 216 -18.17 19.90 -5.80
C GLY A 216 -18.60 21.24 -6.41
N ASP A 217 -18.75 21.21 -7.74
CA ASP A 217 -19.07 22.26 -8.73
C ASP A 217 -17.90 22.66 -9.67
N GLU A 218 -16.63 22.36 -9.33
CA GLU A 218 -15.46 22.78 -10.15
C GLU A 218 -14.57 21.63 -10.70
N SER A 219 -14.83 20.37 -10.36
CA SER A 219 -13.97 19.25 -10.74
C SER A 219 -14.22 18.80 -12.18
N THR A 220 -13.17 18.76 -13.00
CA THR A 220 -13.18 17.98 -14.24
C THR A 220 -13.60 16.55 -13.89
N PRO A 221 -14.75 16.06 -14.37
CA PRO A 221 -15.22 14.72 -14.02
C PRO A 221 -14.14 13.71 -14.40
N ALA A 222 -13.90 12.76 -13.50
CA ALA A 222 -12.90 11.72 -13.72
C ALA A 222 -13.59 10.42 -14.09
N HIS A 223 -12.98 9.61 -14.95
CA HIS A 223 -13.35 8.22 -15.10
C HIS A 223 -12.36 7.37 -14.29
N CYS A 224 -12.83 6.79 -13.20
CA CYS A 224 -12.04 5.86 -12.40
C CYS A 224 -12.46 4.42 -12.67
N VAL A 225 -11.47 3.54 -12.86
CA VAL A 225 -11.66 2.13 -13.14
C VAL A 225 -10.55 1.31 -12.51
N GLY A 226 -10.89 0.15 -11.97
CA GLY A 226 -9.93 -0.70 -11.29
C GLY A 226 -10.28 -2.17 -11.35
N PHE A 227 -9.54 -2.94 -10.59
CA PHE A 227 -9.74 -4.38 -10.42
C PHE A 227 -9.25 -4.82 -9.04
N THR A 228 -9.81 -5.92 -8.55
CA THR A 228 -9.37 -6.61 -7.34
C THR A 228 -8.87 -8.00 -7.74
N TRP A 229 -7.83 -8.49 -7.08
CA TRP A 229 -7.31 -9.84 -7.29
C TRP A 229 -7.31 -10.67 -6.00
N THR A 230 -7.31 -11.98 -6.17
CA THR A 230 -7.14 -12.98 -5.12
C THR A 230 -5.99 -13.91 -5.53
N ASP A 231 -5.66 -14.89 -4.67
CA ASP A 231 -4.66 -15.90 -5.01
C ASP A 231 -5.02 -16.71 -6.27
N ASP A 232 -6.31 -16.77 -6.64
CA ASP A 232 -6.79 -17.55 -7.79
C ASP A 232 -6.50 -16.89 -9.15
N ASN A 233 -6.27 -15.57 -9.18
CA ASN A 233 -6.06 -14.81 -10.42
C ASN A 233 -4.86 -13.85 -10.34
N VAL A 234 -3.96 -14.08 -9.38
CA VAL A 234 -2.73 -13.30 -9.20
C VAL A 234 -1.83 -13.32 -10.45
N ASP A 235 -1.90 -14.39 -11.24
CA ASP A 235 -1.18 -14.55 -12.50
C ASP A 235 -1.66 -13.63 -13.63
N LEU A 236 -2.84 -13.02 -13.48
CA LEU A 236 -3.45 -12.10 -14.46
C LEU A 236 -3.48 -10.64 -14.01
N VAL A 237 -2.84 -10.29 -12.89
CA VAL A 237 -2.81 -8.91 -12.37
C VAL A 237 -2.20 -7.95 -13.40
N GLY A 238 -1.15 -8.35 -14.12
CA GLY A 238 -0.57 -7.52 -15.19
C GLY A 238 -1.50 -7.36 -16.40
N ASN A 239 -2.31 -8.38 -16.73
CA ASN A 239 -3.34 -8.27 -17.77
C ASN A 239 -4.46 -7.32 -17.35
N MET A 240 -4.96 -7.43 -16.13
CA MET A 240 -5.97 -6.50 -15.61
C MET A 240 -5.43 -5.07 -15.55
N MET A 241 -4.17 -4.90 -15.13
CA MET A 241 -3.47 -3.62 -15.16
C MET A 241 -3.41 -3.03 -16.57
N TYR A 242 -3.07 -3.84 -17.57
CA TYR A 242 -3.08 -3.41 -18.97
C TYR A 242 -4.48 -2.93 -19.42
N ASP A 243 -5.54 -3.67 -19.09
CA ASP A 243 -6.92 -3.36 -19.49
C ASP A 243 -7.41 -2.04 -18.89
N VAL A 244 -7.21 -1.84 -17.58
CA VAL A 244 -7.68 -0.62 -16.89
C VAL A 244 -6.84 0.62 -17.21
N SER A 245 -5.60 0.43 -17.68
CA SER A 245 -4.64 1.50 -17.94
C SER A 245 -4.42 1.75 -19.44
N LEU A 246 -3.31 1.24 -20.00
CA LEU A 246 -2.85 1.51 -21.37
C LEU A 246 -3.93 1.23 -22.41
N ARG A 247 -4.71 0.16 -22.23
CA ARG A 247 -5.75 -0.20 -23.18
C ARG A 247 -6.84 0.84 -23.25
N ASN A 248 -7.30 1.40 -22.12
CA ASN A 248 -8.26 2.51 -22.12
C ASN A 248 -7.69 3.75 -22.83
N THR A 249 -6.41 4.08 -22.61
CA THR A 249 -5.77 5.19 -23.35
C THR A 249 -5.71 4.91 -24.85
N LEU A 250 -5.45 3.66 -25.27
CA LEU A 250 -5.44 3.28 -26.68
C LEU A 250 -6.83 3.30 -27.33
N THR A 251 -7.79 2.61 -26.72
CA THR A 251 -9.08 2.29 -27.34
C THR A 251 -10.14 3.35 -27.09
N ARG A 252 -10.04 4.07 -25.96
CA ARG A 252 -11.00 5.11 -25.55
C ARG A 252 -10.42 6.52 -25.60
N GLY A 253 -9.10 6.67 -25.72
CA GLY A 253 -8.44 7.98 -25.72
C GLY A 253 -8.22 8.57 -24.33
N TYR A 254 -8.50 7.81 -23.26
CA TYR A 254 -8.47 8.28 -21.88
C TYR A 254 -7.04 8.66 -21.44
N LYS A 255 -6.87 9.88 -20.96
CA LYS A 255 -5.57 10.50 -20.64
C LYS A 255 -5.69 11.41 -19.41
N LYS A 256 -4.53 11.90 -18.96
CA LYS A 256 -4.31 12.82 -17.83
C LYS A 256 -4.76 12.25 -16.49
N GLY A 257 -3.92 12.39 -15.48
CA GLY A 257 -4.24 11.99 -14.12
C GLY A 257 -5.01 13.07 -13.35
N VAL A 258 -5.47 12.71 -12.17
CA VAL A 258 -5.94 13.67 -11.16
C VAL A 258 -4.73 14.48 -10.67
N PRO A 259 -4.81 15.83 -10.61
CA PRO A 259 -3.71 16.65 -10.13
C PRO A 259 -3.23 16.24 -8.74
N GLY A 260 -1.91 16.01 -8.60
CA GLY A 260 -1.30 15.61 -7.32
C GLY A 260 -1.43 14.13 -6.96
N ALA A 261 -2.15 13.34 -7.75
CA ALA A 261 -2.28 11.90 -7.58
C ALA A 261 -1.58 11.13 -8.73
N PRO A 262 -1.27 9.84 -8.57
CA PRO A 262 -0.93 9.01 -9.70
C PRO A 262 -2.14 8.85 -10.63
N MET A 263 -1.89 8.58 -11.91
CA MET A 263 -2.97 8.23 -12.84
C MET A 263 -3.43 6.78 -12.64
N CYS A 264 -2.52 5.90 -12.23
CA CYS A 264 -2.84 4.54 -11.81
C CYS A 264 -1.98 4.15 -10.60
N GLY A 265 -2.49 3.27 -9.75
CA GLY A 265 -1.77 2.75 -8.59
C GLY A 265 -2.59 1.73 -7.80
N CYS A 266 -1.97 1.09 -6.83
CA CYS A 266 -2.69 0.48 -5.72
C CYS A 266 -3.64 1.53 -5.12
N ILE A 267 -4.83 1.12 -4.71
CA ILE A 267 -5.88 2.06 -4.31
C ILE A 267 -5.48 2.96 -3.13
N GLU A 268 -4.56 2.48 -2.29
CA GLU A 268 -3.96 3.18 -1.15
C GLU A 268 -3.15 4.41 -1.57
N HIS A 269 -2.68 4.46 -2.81
CA HIS A 269 -1.92 5.57 -3.37
C HIS A 269 -2.76 6.48 -4.28
N MET A 270 -4.00 6.09 -4.54
CA MET A 270 -4.93 6.76 -5.43
C MET A 270 -5.84 7.73 -4.67
N PRO A 271 -6.41 8.75 -5.34
CA PRO A 271 -7.29 9.70 -4.68
C PRO A 271 -8.58 9.02 -4.22
N VAL A 272 -9.22 9.60 -3.22
CA VAL A 272 -10.55 9.19 -2.75
C VAL A 272 -11.60 9.71 -3.71
N VAL A 273 -12.46 8.82 -4.19
CA VAL A 273 -13.50 9.09 -5.20
C VAL A 273 -14.84 8.54 -4.75
N GLU A 274 -15.93 8.95 -5.38
CA GLU A 274 -17.27 8.42 -5.06
C GLU A 274 -17.41 6.95 -5.45
N SER A 275 -17.05 6.62 -6.68
CA SER A 275 -17.13 5.26 -7.21
C SER A 275 -16.08 5.01 -8.29
N ALA A 276 -15.87 3.74 -8.61
CA ALA A 276 -15.00 3.36 -9.72
C ALA A 276 -15.58 2.13 -10.44
N SER A 277 -15.49 2.14 -11.77
CA SER A 277 -15.86 0.98 -12.58
C SER A 277 -14.94 -0.21 -12.29
N CYS A 278 -15.44 -1.43 -12.50
CA CYS A 278 -14.68 -2.64 -12.24
C CYS A 278 -14.47 -3.45 -13.51
N ARG A 279 -13.21 -3.85 -13.74
CA ARG A 279 -12.79 -4.70 -14.85
C ARG A 279 -12.09 -5.94 -14.33
N THR A 280 -12.12 -7.01 -15.13
CA THR A 280 -11.43 -8.25 -14.82
C THR A 280 -10.89 -8.91 -16.09
N ALA A 281 -9.94 -9.82 -15.91
CA ALA A 281 -9.39 -10.66 -16.95
C ALA A 281 -9.52 -12.13 -16.56
N THR A 282 -9.91 -12.96 -17.52
CA THR A 282 -9.96 -14.42 -17.35
C THR A 282 -9.18 -15.10 -18.45
N ARG A 283 -8.62 -16.28 -18.16
CA ARG A 283 -7.91 -17.10 -19.14
C ARG A 283 -8.78 -18.25 -19.61
N THR A 284 -8.85 -18.46 -20.93
CA THR A 284 -9.51 -19.62 -21.54
C THR A 284 -8.48 -20.66 -21.98
N GLY A 285 -8.31 -21.69 -21.13
CA GLY A 285 -7.30 -22.73 -21.31
C GLY A 285 -6.01 -22.48 -20.53
N PRO A 286 -5.00 -23.35 -20.67
CA PRO A 286 -3.75 -23.23 -19.95
C PRO A 286 -2.76 -22.32 -20.70
N VAL A 287 -1.70 -21.88 -20.00
CA VAL A 287 -0.58 -21.15 -20.61
C VAL A 287 0.36 -22.13 -21.28
N THR A 288 0.78 -21.79 -22.50
CA THR A 288 1.85 -22.51 -23.21
C THR A 288 3.13 -21.69 -23.14
N ASN A 289 4.19 -22.26 -22.59
CA ASN A 289 5.52 -21.65 -22.61
C ASN A 289 6.22 -22.03 -23.91
N VAL A 290 6.85 -21.06 -24.55
CA VAL A 290 7.52 -21.23 -25.86
C VAL A 290 8.94 -20.71 -25.76
N PHE A 291 9.91 -21.55 -26.12
CA PHE A 291 11.32 -21.18 -26.19
C PHE A 291 11.76 -21.21 -27.65
N THR A 292 12.37 -20.13 -28.10
CA THR A 292 12.85 -19.97 -29.47
C THR A 292 14.36 -19.77 -29.45
N TYR A 293 15.07 -20.44 -30.37
CA TYR A 293 16.50 -20.22 -30.56
C TYR A 293 16.76 -19.47 -31.86
N ARG A 294 17.36 -18.28 -31.75
CA ARG A 294 17.63 -17.42 -32.90
C ARG A 294 18.94 -16.66 -32.69
N ASP A 295 19.76 -16.59 -33.74
CA ASP A 295 21.01 -15.81 -33.76
C ASP A 295 21.98 -16.11 -32.60
N GLY A 296 21.98 -17.35 -32.10
CA GLY A 296 22.83 -17.78 -30.99
C GLY A 296 22.26 -17.52 -29.59
N TYR A 297 21.00 -17.09 -29.48
CA TYR A 297 20.32 -16.79 -28.23
C TYR A 297 19.01 -17.56 -28.09
N VAL A 298 18.73 -18.00 -26.87
CA VAL A 298 17.41 -18.54 -26.49
C VAL A 298 16.58 -17.39 -25.94
N SER A 299 15.35 -17.25 -26.44
CA SER A 299 14.33 -16.36 -25.89
C SER A 299 13.13 -17.19 -25.43
N ALA A 300 12.46 -16.73 -24.38
CA ALA A 300 11.22 -17.34 -23.90
C ALA A 300 10.03 -16.40 -24.17
N SER A 301 8.84 -16.96 -24.25
CA SER A 301 7.57 -16.26 -24.37
C SER A 301 6.43 -17.16 -23.89
N ASN A 302 5.22 -16.62 -23.83
CA ASN A 302 4.02 -17.37 -23.50
C ASN A 302 2.90 -17.16 -24.52
N GLU A 303 2.02 -18.16 -24.61
CA GLU A 303 0.76 -18.08 -25.34
C GLU A 303 -0.40 -18.43 -24.39
N ALA A 304 -1.41 -17.56 -24.33
CA ALA A 304 -2.59 -17.73 -23.48
C ALA A 304 -3.78 -16.97 -24.06
N ASN A 305 -5.00 -17.51 -23.98
CA ASN A 305 -6.18 -16.79 -24.46
C ASN A 305 -6.81 -15.98 -23.32
N ILE A 306 -6.65 -14.66 -23.36
CA ILE A 306 -7.13 -13.73 -22.32
C ILE A 306 -8.41 -13.03 -22.78
N VAL A 307 -9.41 -13.03 -21.90
CA VAL A 307 -10.69 -12.35 -22.09
C VAL A 307 -10.84 -11.26 -21.03
N TYR A 308 -10.99 -10.03 -21.48
CA TYR A 308 -11.22 -8.86 -20.65
C TYR A 308 -12.72 -8.54 -20.60
N ALA A 309 -13.27 -8.37 -19.40
CA ALA A 309 -14.70 -8.14 -19.19
C ALA A 309 -14.95 -7.19 -18.01
N ASP A 310 -16.18 -6.72 -17.90
CA ASP A 310 -16.63 -6.06 -16.67
C ASP A 310 -16.71 -7.10 -15.55
N CYS A 311 -16.58 -6.64 -14.31
CA CYS A 311 -16.71 -7.53 -13.15
C CYS A 311 -18.10 -8.18 -13.07
N ASP A 312 -18.12 -9.42 -12.57
CA ASP A 312 -19.33 -10.24 -12.48
C ASP A 312 -20.47 -9.49 -11.77
N GLY A 313 -21.70 -9.65 -12.30
CA GLY A 313 -22.90 -9.05 -11.71
C GLY A 313 -23.03 -7.54 -11.91
N GLY A 314 -22.16 -6.92 -12.73
CA GLY A 314 -22.18 -5.48 -12.94
C GLY A 314 -21.79 -4.69 -11.69
N LEU A 315 -21.03 -5.32 -10.78
CA LEU A 315 -20.53 -4.68 -9.59
C LEU A 315 -19.50 -3.61 -9.95
N ASP A 316 -19.54 -2.49 -9.24
CA ASP A 316 -18.47 -1.51 -9.20
C ASP A 316 -17.25 -2.06 -8.43
N LEU A 317 -16.17 -1.29 -8.36
CA LEU A 317 -14.92 -1.73 -7.75
C LEU A 317 -15.11 -2.05 -6.26
N ALA A 318 -15.87 -1.22 -5.54
CA ALA A 318 -16.16 -1.43 -4.12
C ALA A 318 -16.99 -2.71 -3.90
N GLY A 319 -18.03 -2.93 -4.70
CA GLY A 319 -18.85 -4.13 -4.67
C GLY A 319 -18.06 -5.39 -5.00
N ASN A 320 -17.17 -5.32 -5.99
CA ASN A 320 -16.31 -6.45 -6.35
C ASN A 320 -15.32 -6.80 -5.22
N TYR A 321 -14.65 -5.81 -4.63
CA TYR A 321 -13.77 -6.01 -3.48
C TYR A 321 -14.51 -6.68 -2.32
N LYS A 322 -15.68 -6.17 -1.96
CA LYS A 322 -16.53 -6.73 -0.89
C LYS A 322 -16.96 -8.17 -1.17
N SER A 323 -17.18 -8.51 -2.43
CA SER A 323 -17.56 -9.86 -2.86
C SER A 323 -16.39 -10.85 -2.83
N LYS A 324 -15.18 -10.41 -3.20
CA LYS A 324 -14.00 -11.30 -3.35
C LYS A 324 -13.11 -11.37 -2.10
N ILE A 325 -12.84 -10.24 -1.46
CA ILE A 325 -11.97 -10.12 -0.28
C ILE A 325 -12.80 -10.06 1.01
N GLY A 326 -13.87 -9.27 0.99
CA GLY A 326 -14.71 -9.02 2.16
C GLY A 326 -14.24 -7.85 3.03
N GLY A 327 -15.11 -7.44 3.96
CA GLY A 327 -14.88 -6.26 4.80
C GLY A 327 -15.17 -4.93 4.07
N ASN A 328 -14.91 -3.83 4.76
CA ASN A 328 -15.29 -2.47 4.31
C ASN A 328 -14.09 -1.53 4.20
N ALA A 329 -12.85 -2.05 4.17
CA ALA A 329 -11.64 -1.22 4.13
C ALA A 329 -11.58 -0.36 2.84
N ILE A 330 -12.13 -0.87 1.74
CA ILE A 330 -12.24 -0.15 0.46
C ILE A 330 -13.07 1.14 0.55
N ASP A 331 -13.97 1.25 1.53
CA ASP A 331 -14.88 2.40 1.70
C ASP A 331 -14.13 3.67 2.13
N ALA A 332 -12.88 3.55 2.59
CA ALA A 332 -12.00 4.69 2.85
C ALA A 332 -11.49 5.36 1.55
N HIS A 333 -11.59 4.67 0.42
CA HIS A 333 -11.14 5.13 -0.90
C HIS A 333 -12.29 5.34 -1.90
N LEU A 334 -13.37 4.59 -1.73
CA LEU A 334 -14.60 4.66 -2.55
C LEU A 334 -15.79 4.97 -1.65
N VAL A 335 -16.14 6.26 -1.52
CA VAL A 335 -17.06 6.74 -0.47
C VAL A 335 -18.54 6.55 -0.79
N GLY A 336 -18.87 6.16 -2.02
CA GLY A 336 -20.23 6.01 -2.54
C GLY A 336 -20.71 7.25 -3.30
N GLU A 337 -21.72 7.05 -4.14
CA GLU A 337 -22.33 8.12 -4.95
C GLU A 337 -22.84 9.29 -4.10
N ASN A 338 -22.53 10.52 -4.51
CA ASN A 338 -22.90 11.77 -3.84
C ASN A 338 -22.38 11.91 -2.40
N MET A 339 -21.32 11.17 -2.03
CA MET A 339 -20.75 11.19 -0.69
C MET A 339 -19.50 12.06 -0.56
N CYS A 340 -18.96 12.64 -1.65
CA CYS A 340 -17.77 13.50 -1.55
C CYS A 340 -17.96 14.68 -0.59
N ALA A 341 -19.12 15.32 -0.55
CA ALA A 341 -19.36 16.44 0.37
C ALA A 341 -19.33 16.00 1.84
N SER A 342 -19.84 14.81 2.15
CA SER A 342 -19.83 14.24 3.50
C SER A 342 -18.43 13.78 3.90
N ASP A 343 -17.70 13.13 2.99
CA ASP A 343 -16.30 12.75 3.20
C ASP A 343 -15.43 13.99 3.41
N LEU A 344 -15.54 15.01 2.55
CA LEU A 344 -14.78 16.25 2.67
C LEU A 344 -15.07 17.00 3.96
N SER A 345 -16.33 17.09 4.37
CA SER A 345 -16.70 17.68 5.66
C SER A 345 -16.02 16.91 6.80
N THR A 346 -16.08 15.58 6.78
CA THR A 346 -15.40 14.75 7.77
C THR A 346 -13.90 14.97 7.73
N TYR A 347 -13.25 14.79 6.59
CA TYR A 347 -11.81 14.94 6.41
C TYR A 347 -11.29 16.32 6.83
N LEU A 348 -11.94 17.40 6.38
CA LEU A 348 -11.50 18.75 6.69
C LEU A 348 -11.76 19.13 8.15
N MET A 349 -12.94 18.82 8.68
CA MET A 349 -13.32 19.25 10.02
C MET A 349 -12.76 18.34 11.11
N GLU A 350 -12.64 17.05 10.83
CA GLU A 350 -12.17 16.06 11.78
C GLU A 350 -10.64 15.88 11.69
N GLU A 351 -10.04 15.86 10.50
CA GLU A 351 -8.64 15.43 10.33
C GLU A 351 -7.66 16.57 10.04
N GLN A 352 -8.06 17.58 9.25
CA GLN A 352 -7.12 18.61 8.78
C GLN A 352 -7.19 19.93 9.55
N PHE A 353 -8.39 20.43 9.86
CA PHE A 353 -8.59 21.73 10.50
C PHE A 353 -9.09 21.64 11.94
N LEU A 354 -8.63 22.58 12.76
CA LEU A 354 -9.19 22.87 14.08
C LEU A 354 -10.43 23.75 13.90
N ILE A 355 -11.62 23.17 13.77
CA ILE A 355 -12.86 23.94 13.83
C ILE A 355 -13.36 23.93 15.27
N GLU A 356 -13.25 25.08 15.94
CA GLU A 356 -13.74 25.30 17.29
C GLU A 356 -15.23 24.90 17.40
N ASN A 357 -15.58 24.07 18.39
CA ASN A 357 -16.94 23.55 18.66
C ASN A 357 -17.54 22.57 17.64
N SER A 358 -16.83 22.18 16.57
CA SER A 358 -17.32 21.14 15.62
C SER A 358 -17.32 19.74 16.23
N ASN A 359 -16.36 19.47 17.13
CA ASN A 359 -16.25 18.19 17.80
C ASN A 359 -15.95 18.41 19.29
N PRO A 360 -16.98 18.36 20.17
CA PRO A 360 -16.82 18.66 21.60
C PRO A 360 -15.92 17.65 22.33
N SER A 361 -15.56 16.53 21.69
CA SER A 361 -14.70 15.48 22.27
C SER A 361 -13.26 15.48 21.75
N ARG A 362 -12.97 16.11 20.59
CA ARG A 362 -11.67 15.98 19.91
C ARG A 362 -10.64 16.98 20.38
N TYR A 363 -11.00 18.23 20.64
CA TYR A 363 -10.05 19.28 21.05
C TYR A 363 -10.34 19.74 22.49
N VAL A 364 -10.55 18.77 23.38
CA VAL A 364 -10.83 19.05 24.80
C VAL A 364 -9.54 19.45 25.48
N THR A 365 -9.59 20.56 26.23
CA THR A 365 -8.51 20.94 27.13
C THR A 365 -8.78 20.38 28.52
N ALA A 366 -7.72 19.90 29.19
CA ALA A 366 -7.84 19.52 30.58
C ALA A 366 -7.99 20.79 31.45
N ASP A 367 -8.98 20.79 32.35
CA ASP A 367 -9.11 21.83 33.37
C ASP A 367 -7.91 21.76 34.32
N ASP A 368 -7.07 22.80 34.27
CA ASP A 368 -5.84 22.88 35.04
C ASP A 368 -6.07 23.03 36.54
N THR A 369 -7.31 23.29 36.99
CA THR A 369 -7.68 23.26 38.41
C THR A 369 -7.87 21.84 38.93
N ILE A 370 -8.12 20.87 38.04
CA ILE A 370 -8.40 19.46 38.37
C ILE A 370 -7.24 18.55 37.96
N TRP A 371 -6.56 18.87 36.86
CA TRP A 371 -5.62 17.97 36.18
C TRP A 371 -4.21 18.57 36.10
N ASP A 372 -3.20 17.80 36.49
CA ASP A 372 -1.80 18.11 36.21
C ASP A 372 -1.32 17.31 35.00
N GLN A 373 -0.77 18.00 33.99
CA GLN A 373 -0.20 17.32 32.84
C GLN A 373 1.15 16.70 33.20
N VAL A 374 1.34 15.43 32.80
CA VAL A 374 2.56 14.65 33.09
C VAL A 374 3.47 14.56 31.88
N ILE A 375 2.89 14.24 30.72
CA ILE A 375 3.58 14.09 29.44
C ILE A 375 2.61 14.35 28.29
N GLY A 376 3.14 14.60 27.10
CA GLY A 376 2.33 14.63 25.87
C GLY A 376 3.14 14.87 24.61
N MET A 377 2.50 14.66 23.46
CA MET A 377 3.05 14.88 22.11
C MET A 377 2.12 15.75 21.27
N GLY A 378 2.69 16.37 20.24
CA GLY A 378 1.93 17.13 19.26
C GLY A 378 1.30 18.39 19.86
N THR A 379 -0.01 18.57 19.66
CA THR A 379 -0.74 19.75 20.16
C THR A 379 -0.87 19.80 21.68
N LEU A 380 -0.60 18.70 22.38
CA LEU A 380 -0.59 18.60 23.85
C LEU A 380 0.84 18.35 24.37
N PHE A 381 1.86 18.88 23.70
CA PHE A 381 3.26 18.56 24.01
C PHE A 381 3.68 18.98 25.43
N LEU A 382 4.16 18.00 26.19
CA LEU A 382 4.93 18.20 27.43
C LEU A 382 6.04 17.13 27.46
N PRO A 383 7.32 17.51 27.39
CA PRO A 383 8.40 16.55 27.24
C PRO A 383 8.55 15.67 28.50
N PRO A 384 8.76 14.36 28.36
CA PRO A 384 9.06 13.50 29.49
C PRO A 384 10.42 13.86 30.11
N GLN A 385 10.54 13.67 31.43
CA GLN A 385 11.82 13.76 32.12
C GLN A 385 12.83 12.78 31.48
N PRO A 386 14.02 13.23 31.04
CA PRO A 386 14.97 12.37 30.32
C PRO A 386 15.46 11.16 31.13
N ASN A 387 15.43 11.27 32.46
CA ASN A 387 15.77 10.18 33.36
C ASN A 387 14.51 9.39 33.70
N ALA A 388 14.38 8.19 33.12
CA ALA A 388 13.22 7.32 33.32
C ALA A 388 12.94 6.98 34.80
N THR A 389 13.97 6.89 35.65
CA THR A 389 13.79 6.61 37.08
C THR A 389 13.15 7.78 37.80
N LEU A 390 13.57 9.01 37.49
CA LEU A 390 12.98 10.22 38.07
C LEU A 390 11.56 10.43 37.52
N ALA A 391 11.39 10.28 36.20
CA ALA A 391 10.08 10.38 35.54
C ALA A 391 9.04 9.46 36.18
N ASP A 392 9.43 8.20 36.41
CA ASP A 392 8.55 7.20 37.01
C ASP A 392 8.29 7.48 38.49
N ALA A 393 9.31 7.90 39.25
CA ALA A 393 9.14 8.27 40.65
C ALA A 393 8.16 9.44 40.83
N ASP A 394 8.29 10.48 40.01
CA ASP A 394 7.42 11.65 40.02
C ASP A 394 5.98 11.26 39.65
N PHE A 395 5.80 10.47 38.59
CA PHE A 395 4.50 9.99 38.17
C PHE A 395 3.81 9.14 39.25
N ARG A 396 4.55 8.21 39.88
CA ARG A 396 4.04 7.40 41.00
C ARG A 396 3.63 8.25 42.19
N ALA A 397 4.41 9.28 42.53
CA ALA A 397 4.07 10.19 43.61
C ALA A 397 2.75 10.93 43.32
N GLN A 398 2.54 11.38 42.08
CA GLN A 398 1.27 12.00 41.69
C GLN A 398 0.11 11.00 41.79
N VAL A 399 0.23 9.81 41.20
CA VAL A 399 -0.84 8.78 41.20
C VAL A 399 -1.20 8.31 42.62
N THR A 400 -0.24 8.25 43.53
CA THR A 400 -0.47 7.78 44.92
C THR A 400 -0.89 8.90 45.87
N SER A 401 -0.74 10.17 45.51
CA SER A 401 -1.06 11.31 46.39
C SER A 401 -2.52 11.30 46.88
N CYS A 402 -3.45 10.82 46.06
CA CYS A 402 -4.87 10.69 46.42
C CYS A 402 -5.18 9.58 47.44
N LEU A 403 -4.26 8.62 47.66
CA LEU A 403 -4.43 7.60 48.71
C LEU A 403 -4.33 8.23 50.10
N THR A 404 -3.49 9.25 50.23
CA THR A 404 -3.27 9.98 51.49
C THR A 404 -4.15 11.23 51.62
N SER A 405 -4.96 11.53 50.61
CA SER A 405 -5.92 12.64 50.65
C SER A 405 -7.32 12.16 51.09
N SER A 406 -8.34 13.03 50.97
CA SER A 406 -9.73 12.69 51.28
C SER A 406 -10.38 11.68 50.32
N LYS A 407 -9.66 11.24 49.28
CA LYS A 407 -10.21 10.40 48.19
C LYS A 407 -10.11 8.90 48.46
N ASP A 408 -9.15 8.46 49.28
CA ASP A 408 -8.93 7.04 49.65
C ASP A 408 -8.81 6.08 48.44
N ARG A 409 -8.21 6.56 47.36
CA ARG A 409 -7.93 5.80 46.12
C ARG A 409 -6.75 6.42 45.39
N HIS A 410 -6.15 5.70 44.45
CA HIS A 410 -5.21 6.32 43.51
C HIS A 410 -5.88 7.46 42.74
N CYS A 411 -5.11 8.49 42.40
CA CYS A 411 -5.56 9.56 41.52
C CYS A 411 -5.89 8.97 40.14
N ILE A 412 -6.96 9.45 39.52
CA ILE A 412 -7.33 9.04 38.17
C ILE A 412 -6.30 9.59 37.18
N ILE A 413 -5.90 8.76 36.22
CA ILE A 413 -5.05 9.16 35.10
C ILE A 413 -5.99 9.41 33.92
N ARG A 414 -5.89 10.58 33.29
CA ARG A 414 -6.68 10.94 32.11
C ARG A 414 -5.77 11.01 30.89
N ARG A 415 -6.23 10.49 29.77
CA ARG A 415 -5.59 10.65 28.46
C ARG A 415 -6.53 11.43 27.55
N ILE A 416 -6.02 12.53 27.01
CA ILE A 416 -6.68 13.27 25.93
C ILE A 416 -5.91 12.99 24.63
N CYS A 417 -6.62 12.72 23.54
CA CYS A 417 -6.04 12.44 22.24
C CYS A 417 -6.80 13.17 21.12
N HIS A 418 -6.18 14.23 20.59
CA HIS A 418 -6.74 15.08 19.54
C HIS A 418 -6.72 14.43 18.15
N SER A 419 -5.80 13.49 17.91
CA SER A 419 -5.66 12.83 16.62
C SER A 419 -6.35 11.46 16.55
N CYS A 420 -6.85 10.93 17.68
CA CYS A 420 -7.49 9.63 17.72
C CYS A 420 -8.78 9.63 16.89
N THR A 421 -8.88 8.68 15.96
CA THR A 421 -10.00 8.58 15.02
C THR A 421 -11.26 8.08 15.72
N SER A 422 -11.12 7.19 16.70
CA SER A 422 -12.24 6.66 17.49
C SER A 422 -12.70 7.63 18.58
N PRO A 423 -13.98 8.07 18.61
CA PRO A 423 -14.47 9.04 19.60
C PRO A 423 -14.24 8.62 21.06
N VAL A 424 -14.39 7.33 21.37
CA VAL A 424 -14.21 6.82 22.74
C VAL A 424 -12.75 6.82 23.18
N HIS A 425 -11.79 7.01 22.27
CA HIS A 425 -10.35 7.06 22.58
C HIS A 425 -9.79 8.48 22.71
N ARG A 426 -10.61 9.50 22.43
CA ARG A 426 -10.21 10.91 22.50
C ARG A 426 -10.12 11.41 23.94
N ASP A 427 -10.86 10.80 24.86
CA ASP A 427 -10.81 11.08 26.28
C ASP A 427 -11.01 9.78 27.08
N ILE A 428 -9.98 9.34 27.79
CA ILE A 428 -9.97 8.06 28.52
C ILE A 428 -9.55 8.30 29.97
N TYR A 429 -10.27 7.69 30.91
CA TYR A 429 -9.96 7.76 32.33
C TYR A 429 -9.54 6.38 32.84
N TYR A 430 -8.29 6.27 33.29
CA TYR A 430 -7.69 5.10 33.91
C TYR A 430 -7.76 5.21 35.43
N LYS A 431 -8.38 4.21 36.06
CA LYS A 431 -8.50 4.07 37.51
C LYS A 431 -7.73 2.86 37.98
N ARG A 432 -6.69 3.07 38.80
CA ARG A 432 -5.93 1.98 39.42
C ARG A 432 -6.68 1.43 40.64
N ILE A 433 -6.85 0.11 40.71
CA ILE A 433 -7.54 -0.58 41.82
C ILE A 433 -6.63 -1.50 42.64
N THR A 434 -5.44 -1.84 42.16
CA THR A 434 -4.41 -2.58 42.92
C THR A 434 -3.17 -1.71 43.21
N PRO A 435 -2.28 -2.08 44.15
CA PRO A 435 -1.01 -1.37 44.34
C PRO A 435 -0.19 -1.29 43.05
N LEU A 436 0.60 -0.21 42.90
CA LEU A 436 1.49 -0.06 41.75
C LEU A 436 2.60 -1.13 41.77
N PRO A 437 3.00 -1.68 40.61
CA PRO A 437 4.10 -2.64 40.54
C PRO A 437 5.41 -2.01 41.02
N PRO A 438 6.38 -2.77 41.57
CA PRO A 438 7.71 -2.26 41.90
C PRO A 438 8.36 -1.47 40.73
N PRO A 439 9.08 -0.36 40.99
CA PRO A 439 9.77 0.38 39.93
C PRO A 439 11.02 -0.34 39.47
N GLY A 440 11.29 -0.29 38.16
CA GLY A 440 12.52 -0.84 37.55
C GLY A 440 12.26 -1.42 36.16
N THR A 441 13.24 -2.15 35.64
CA THR A 441 13.18 -2.76 34.29
C THR A 441 13.23 -4.28 34.32
N ASN A 442 13.41 -4.89 35.49
CA ASN A 442 13.51 -6.33 35.63
C ASN A 442 12.11 -6.96 35.70
N ILE A 443 11.52 -7.20 34.54
CA ILE A 443 10.19 -7.81 34.39
C ILE A 443 10.15 -9.20 35.08
N THR A 444 11.25 -9.95 35.06
CA THR A 444 11.36 -11.25 35.75
C THR A 444 11.23 -11.12 37.27
N ASN A 445 11.65 -9.99 37.84
CA ASN A 445 11.49 -9.66 39.26
C ASN A 445 10.23 -8.84 39.56
N GLY A 446 9.36 -8.65 38.56
CA GLY A 446 8.12 -7.89 38.70
C GLY A 446 8.26 -6.38 38.68
N GLU A 447 9.37 -5.86 38.16
CA GLU A 447 9.64 -4.44 38.11
C GLU A 447 9.25 -3.84 36.77
N VAL A 448 8.49 -2.74 36.79
CA VAL A 448 8.10 -1.97 35.61
C VAL A 448 8.13 -0.48 35.94
N TYR A 449 8.70 0.34 35.05
CA TYR A 449 8.44 1.78 35.08
C TYR A 449 7.00 2.03 34.64
N PHE A 450 6.16 2.41 35.60
CA PHE A 450 4.72 2.56 35.42
C PHE A 450 4.38 3.62 34.36
N LEU A 451 5.15 4.73 34.30
CA LEU A 451 4.98 5.73 33.24
C LEU A 451 5.26 5.16 31.84
N ASP A 452 6.22 4.25 31.71
CA ASP A 452 6.59 3.63 30.43
C ASP A 452 5.44 2.78 29.85
N MET A 453 4.51 2.31 30.70
CA MET A 453 3.31 1.61 30.25
C MET A 453 2.39 2.51 29.42
N PHE A 454 2.31 3.79 29.79
CA PHE A 454 1.53 4.78 29.06
C PHE A 454 2.28 5.28 27.82
N MET A 455 3.61 5.26 27.83
CA MET A 455 4.44 5.79 26.74
C MET A 455 4.73 4.78 25.63
N ASN A 456 5.26 3.60 25.96
CA ASN A 456 5.87 2.70 24.98
C ASN A 456 5.61 1.21 25.20
N ARG A 457 5.15 0.78 26.38
CA ARG A 457 5.07 -0.66 26.71
C ARG A 457 3.83 -1.05 27.50
N TRP A 458 2.73 -1.20 26.77
CA TRP A 458 1.47 -1.69 27.32
C TRP A 458 1.52 -3.22 27.56
N ALA A 459 1.85 -3.61 28.79
CA ALA A 459 2.03 -4.99 29.20
C ALA A 459 0.91 -5.48 30.14
N SER A 460 0.67 -6.80 30.18
CA SER A 460 -0.37 -7.42 31.03
C SER A 460 0.08 -7.64 32.48
N TYR A 461 1.39 -7.66 32.73
CA TYR A 461 1.95 -7.94 34.05
C TYR A 461 1.53 -6.90 35.09
N MET A 462 0.80 -7.33 36.14
CA MET A 462 0.20 -6.46 37.16
C MET A 462 -0.63 -5.30 36.57
N ASN A 463 -1.18 -5.52 35.39
CA ASN A 463 -1.93 -4.55 34.62
C ASN A 463 -2.97 -5.27 33.76
N VAL A 464 -3.90 -5.97 34.41
CA VAL A 464 -5.04 -6.62 33.77
C VAL A 464 -6.31 -5.78 33.96
N LEU A 465 -7.05 -5.54 32.88
CA LEU A 465 -8.29 -4.75 32.88
C LEU A 465 -9.33 -5.43 33.77
N ASN A 466 -10.03 -4.63 34.57
CA ASN A 466 -11.01 -5.02 35.58
C ASN A 466 -10.45 -5.93 36.69
N VAL A 467 -9.12 -6.03 36.82
CA VAL A 467 -8.42 -6.73 37.91
C VAL A 467 -7.45 -5.79 38.61
N ASP A 468 -6.55 -5.14 37.86
CA ASP A 468 -5.56 -4.19 38.37
C ASP A 468 -5.97 -2.74 38.14
N PHE A 469 -6.72 -2.49 37.06
CA PHE A 469 -7.23 -1.18 36.69
C PHE A 469 -8.56 -1.27 35.96
N GLU A 470 -9.26 -0.14 35.86
CA GLU A 470 -10.50 0.02 35.12
C GLU A 470 -10.37 1.22 34.16
N LEU A 471 -11.06 1.16 33.00
CA LEU A 471 -11.12 2.27 32.03
C LEU A 471 -12.54 2.77 31.86
N TYR A 472 -12.66 4.08 31.66
CA TYR A 472 -13.93 4.77 31.53
C TYR A 472 -13.87 5.85 30.45
N GLY A 473 -15.02 6.14 29.85
CA GLY A 473 -15.19 7.24 28.90
C GLY A 473 -15.58 8.58 29.54
N SER A 474 -15.84 8.62 30.86
CA SER A 474 -16.13 9.85 31.60
C SER A 474 -15.50 9.84 32.98
N TYR A 475 -15.27 11.03 33.54
CA TYR A 475 -14.71 11.18 34.87
C TYR A 475 -15.67 10.70 35.95
N GLU A 476 -16.96 11.01 35.79
CA GLU A 476 -18.03 10.62 36.70
C GLU A 476 -18.17 9.10 36.79
N ASP A 477 -18.10 8.41 35.64
CA ASP A 477 -18.10 6.95 35.58
C ASP A 477 -16.88 6.34 36.29
N ALA A 478 -15.71 6.97 36.17
CA ALA A 478 -14.53 6.52 36.89
C ALA A 478 -14.68 6.69 38.41
N LEU A 479 -15.36 7.75 38.86
CA LEU A 479 -15.66 7.97 40.27
C LEU A 479 -16.67 6.94 40.81
N SER A 480 -17.78 6.73 40.11
CA SER A 480 -18.87 5.83 40.53
C SER A 480 -18.56 4.35 40.28
N GLY A 481 -17.65 4.03 39.36
CA GLY A 481 -17.39 2.67 38.89
C GLY A 481 -18.44 2.14 37.90
N THR A 482 -19.11 3.01 37.15
CA THR A 482 -20.16 2.64 36.17
C THR A 482 -19.63 2.65 34.73
N ASN A 483 -20.23 1.89 33.81
CA ASN A 483 -19.87 1.89 32.37
C ASN A 483 -18.39 1.58 32.06
N LYS A 484 -17.76 0.70 32.85
CA LYS A 484 -16.36 0.31 32.64
C LYS A 484 -16.16 -0.41 31.31
N TRP A 485 -15.02 -0.16 30.67
CA TRP A 485 -14.63 -0.86 29.45
C TRP A 485 -14.45 -2.36 29.71
N GLN A 486 -14.72 -3.16 28.69
CA GLN A 486 -14.75 -4.63 28.80
C GLN A 486 -13.62 -5.31 28.03
N TYR A 487 -13.00 -4.64 27.05
CA TYR A 487 -12.00 -5.24 26.19
C TYR A 487 -10.64 -4.57 26.34
N CYS A 488 -9.58 -5.38 26.46
CA CYS A 488 -8.20 -4.91 26.45
C CYS A 488 -7.25 -6.03 26.01
N ASN A 489 -6.18 -5.66 25.32
CA ASN A 489 -5.09 -6.56 24.99
C ASN A 489 -3.74 -5.91 25.32
N TYR A 490 -2.68 -6.72 25.33
CA TYR A 490 -1.38 -6.36 25.91
C TYR A 490 -0.24 -7.08 25.21
N ASP A 491 1.00 -6.72 25.53
CA ASP A 491 2.20 -7.53 25.26
C ASP A 491 2.63 -7.55 23.78
N TYR A 492 2.63 -6.39 23.12
CA TYR A 492 3.16 -6.26 21.75
C TYR A 492 4.66 -5.98 21.74
N PHE A 493 5.48 -6.93 22.18
CA PHE A 493 6.91 -6.66 22.39
C PHE A 493 7.74 -6.44 21.12
N SER A 494 7.19 -6.71 19.93
CA SER A 494 7.88 -6.45 18.66
C SER A 494 7.95 -4.96 18.31
N HIS A 495 7.12 -4.12 18.91
CA HIS A 495 7.08 -2.67 18.65
C HIS A 495 6.83 -1.89 19.95
N PRO A 496 7.30 -0.64 20.06
CA PRO A 496 7.07 0.19 21.24
C PRO A 496 5.63 0.73 21.28
N VAL A 497 4.65 -0.12 21.64
CA VAL A 497 3.23 0.26 21.77
C VAL A 497 2.88 0.58 23.22
N GLY A 498 2.55 1.83 23.49
CA GLY A 498 2.03 2.31 24.76
C GLY A 498 0.51 2.17 24.89
N PHE A 499 -0.06 2.86 25.87
CA PHE A 499 -1.48 2.82 26.16
C PHE A 499 -2.35 3.40 25.02
N PRO A 500 -3.59 2.90 24.81
CA PRO A 500 -4.19 1.72 25.41
C PRO A 500 -4.01 0.46 24.56
N ARG A 501 -3.00 0.37 23.68
CA ARG A 501 -2.95 -0.65 22.61
C ARG A 501 -4.31 -0.71 21.86
N ASP A 502 -5.08 -1.79 22.02
CA ASP A 502 -6.36 -2.01 21.32
C ASP A 502 -7.55 -2.12 22.30
N CYS A 503 -7.40 -1.61 23.54
CA CYS A 503 -8.47 -1.66 24.53
C CYS A 503 -9.63 -0.73 24.13
N SER A 504 -10.87 -1.16 24.37
CA SER A 504 -12.07 -0.38 24.04
C SER A 504 -13.24 -0.74 24.97
N PRO A 505 -14.37 0.00 24.92
CA PRO A 505 -15.56 -0.31 25.71
C PRO A 505 -16.06 -1.75 25.58
N TYR A 506 -16.02 -2.36 24.39
CA TYR A 506 -16.65 -3.66 24.15
C TYR A 506 -15.85 -4.63 23.27
N VAL A 507 -15.12 -4.14 22.28
CA VAL A 507 -14.51 -4.97 21.22
C VAL A 507 -13.07 -4.55 20.92
N TYR A 508 -12.38 -5.27 20.05
CA TYR A 508 -11.09 -4.82 19.54
C TYR A 508 -11.23 -3.49 18.79
N THR A 509 -10.37 -2.50 19.08
CA THR A 509 -10.26 -1.26 18.30
C THR A 509 -8.80 -0.89 18.12
N GLY A 510 -8.29 -1.13 16.91
CA GLY A 510 -6.88 -0.93 16.59
C GLY A 510 -6.47 0.53 16.43
N ASP A 511 -5.15 0.75 16.42
CA ASP A 511 -4.49 1.97 15.96
C ASP A 511 -4.79 3.25 16.77
N GLN A 512 -5.39 3.11 17.96
CA GLN A 512 -5.64 4.25 18.86
C GLN A 512 -4.53 4.47 19.91
N TRP A 513 -3.45 3.69 19.85
CA TRP A 513 -2.33 3.71 20.79
C TRP A 513 -1.24 4.70 20.40
N ASN A 514 -0.47 5.15 21.40
CA ASN A 514 0.69 6.02 21.19
C ASN A 514 2.03 5.31 21.38
N SER A 515 3.08 5.91 20.82
CA SER A 515 4.48 5.56 21.10
C SER A 515 5.31 6.82 21.29
N TYR A 516 6.32 6.80 22.14
CA TYR A 516 7.30 7.89 22.26
C TYR A 516 8.65 7.54 21.60
N SER A 517 8.80 6.30 21.13
CA SER A 517 10.07 5.78 20.59
C SER A 517 9.93 5.08 19.24
N GLY A 518 8.72 4.99 18.69
CA GLY A 518 8.44 4.40 17.38
C GLY A 518 7.34 5.11 16.62
N TRP A 519 6.89 4.48 15.53
CA TRP A 519 5.78 4.95 14.72
C TRP A 519 4.46 4.86 15.50
N MET A 520 3.54 5.78 15.23
CA MET A 520 2.19 5.73 15.76
C MET A 520 1.18 6.13 14.68
N PRO A 521 0.08 5.37 14.51
CA PRO A 521 -0.91 5.63 13.47
C PRO A 521 -1.71 6.90 13.79
N PHE A 522 -2.65 6.81 14.74
CA PHE A 522 -3.63 7.88 14.98
C PHE A 522 -3.44 8.64 16.30
N ALA A 523 -2.50 8.28 17.19
CA ALA A 523 -2.31 8.98 18.46
C ALA A 523 -1.14 9.99 18.47
N GLN A 524 -0.90 10.71 17.37
CA GLN A 524 0.20 11.68 17.23
C GLN A 524 0.04 12.95 18.08
N HIS A 525 -1.17 13.25 18.53
CA HIS A 525 -1.49 14.43 19.33
C HIS A 525 -2.24 13.99 20.59
N HIS A 526 -1.51 13.75 21.68
CA HIS A 526 -2.08 13.25 22.91
C HIS A 526 -1.36 13.80 24.15
N GLY A 527 -2.04 13.81 25.28
CA GLY A 527 -1.51 14.23 26.57
C GLY A 527 -2.03 13.33 27.69
N TYR A 528 -1.18 13.06 28.67
CA TYR A 528 -1.53 12.35 29.90
C TYR A 528 -1.55 13.32 31.07
N TYR A 529 -2.57 13.16 31.90
CA TYR A 529 -2.85 14.01 33.04
C TYR A 529 -3.14 13.15 34.27
N VAL A 530 -2.83 13.67 35.45
CA VAL A 530 -3.18 13.05 36.73
C VAL A 530 -4.09 13.99 37.51
N GLU A 531 -5.14 13.43 38.10
CA GLU A 531 -6.05 14.13 38.98
C GLU A 531 -5.29 14.70 40.19
N LYS A 532 -5.50 15.99 40.49
CA LYS A 532 -4.91 16.65 41.67
C LYS A 532 -5.45 16.06 42.96
N SER A 533 -4.62 16.00 44.01
CA SER A 533 -5.01 15.45 45.31
C SER A 533 -5.84 16.40 46.18
N VAL A 534 -5.85 17.69 45.85
CA VAL A 534 -6.34 18.82 46.68
C VAL A 534 -7.84 19.04 46.52
#